data_AF-A0A7W0W535-F1
#
_entry.id   AF-A0A7W0W535-F1
#
_cell.length_a   1.000
_cell.length_b   1.000
_cell.length_c   1.000
_cell.angle_alpha   90.00
_cell.angle_beta   90.00
_cell.angle_gamma   90.00
#
_symmetry.space_group_name_H-M   'P 1'
#
loop_
_entity.id
_entity.type
_entity.pdbx_description
1 polymer ?
#
loop_
_entity_poly.entity_id
_entity_poly.type
_entity_poly.pdbx_seq_one_letter_code
_entity_poly.pdbx_strand_id
1 'polypeptide(L)' 'MEHIVVQVEDKAKAQMLREFLAALDFVHSIDTLQPEDALADAAELEGADDFFALAGLWAGRDIQLDDLRRQAWPRRS' A
#
# COMPACT_ATOMS: atom_id res chain seq x y z
N MET A 1 8.27 20.78 11.53
CA MET A 1 9.31 19.75 11.32
C MET A 1 9.55 19.67 9.83
N GLU A 2 10.81 19.65 9.42
CA GLU A 2 11.20 19.63 8.02
C GLU A 2 11.64 18.22 7.65
N HIS A 3 11.29 17.76 6.45
CA HIS A 3 11.58 16.42 5.97
C HIS A 3 12.38 16.52 4.67
N ILE A 4 13.46 15.75 4.59
CA ILE A 4 14.36 15.71 3.44
C ILE A 4 14.40 14.26 2.94
N VAL A 5 14.08 14.07 1.66
CA VAL A 5 14.17 12.76 0.99
C VAL A 5 15.39 12.77 0.08
N VAL A 6 16.30 11.83 0.29
CA VAL A 6 17.52 11.68 -0.52
C VAL A 6 17.45 10.35 -1.27
N GLN A 7 17.43 10.41 -2.59
CA GLN A 7 17.53 9.23 -3.44
C GLN A 7 18.99 8.99 -3.82
N VAL A 8 19.46 7.76 -3.59
CA VAL A 8 20.83 7.34 -3.90
C VAL A 8 20.76 6.08 -4.75
N GLU A 9 21.31 6.12 -5.96
CA GLU A 9 21.29 4.99 -6.90
C GLU A 9 22.22 3.83 -6.47
N ASP A 10 23.26 4.16 -5.69
CA ASP A 10 24.30 3.22 -5.27
C ASP A 10 24.07 2.73 -3.83
N LYS A 11 23.80 1.43 -3.67
CA LYS A 11 23.50 0.80 -2.37
C LYS A 11 24.65 0.95 -1.37
N ALA A 12 25.91 0.89 -1.82
CA ALA A 12 27.06 1.02 -0.93
C ALA A 12 27.19 2.47 -0.41
N LYS A 13 26.93 3.45 -1.26
CA LYS A 13 26.92 4.87 -0.86
C LYS A 13 25.72 5.20 0.03
N ALA A 14 24.55 4.59 -0.21
CA ALA A 14 23.37 4.75 0.62
C ALA A 14 23.60 4.25 2.06
N GLN A 15 24.29 3.11 2.21
CA GLN A 15 24.67 2.56 3.51
C GLN A 15 25.56 3.54 4.29
N MET A 16 26.59 4.09 3.63
CA MET A 16 27.50 5.07 4.23
C MET A 16 26.79 6.36 4.64
N LEU A 17 25.88 6.85 3.78
CA LEU A 17 25.06 8.03 4.09
C LEU A 17 24.16 7.79 5.30
N ARG A 18 23.54 6.61 5.39
CA ARG A 18 22.71 6.21 6.54
C ARG A 18 23.53 6.20 7.83
N GLU A 19 24.72 5.62 7.81
CA GLU A 19 25.62 5.59 8.99
C GLU A 19 26.04 7.01 9.40
N PHE A 20 26.33 7.88 8.42
CA PHE A 20 26.63 9.28 8.69
C PHE A 20 25.45 10.02 9.31
N LEU A 21 24.24 9.88 8.75
CA LEU A 21 23.02 10.50 9.28
C LEU A 21 22.67 9.96 10.67
N ALA A 22 22.92 8.69 10.95
CA ALA A 22 22.68 8.08 12.27
C ALA A 22 23.61 8.61 13.35
N ALA A 23 24.78 9.15 12.99
CA ALA A 23 25.71 9.77 13.92
C ALA A 23 25.33 11.21 14.30
N LEU A 24 24.35 11.81 13.63
CA LEU A 24 23.90 13.18 13.88
C LEU A 24 22.83 13.18 14.99
N ASP A 25 23.00 14.05 15.97
CA ASP A 25 22.17 14.17 17.17
C ASP A 25 20.77 14.75 16.91
N PHE A 26 20.56 15.37 15.75
CA PHE A 26 19.29 15.97 15.33
C PHE A 26 18.45 15.08 14.41
N VAL A 27 18.95 13.91 14.01
CA VAL A 27 18.22 12.99 13.14
C VAL A 27 17.33 12.09 14.00
N HIS A 28 16.02 12.30 13.89
CA HIS A 28 15.04 11.58 14.70
C HIS A 28 14.69 10.19 14.14
N SER A 29 14.60 10.05 12.82
CA SER A 29 14.33 8.79 12.13
C SER A 29 15.04 8.73 10.78
N ILE A 30 15.44 7.54 10.35
CA ILE A 30 16.04 7.27 9.04
C ILE A 30 15.25 6.13 8.41
N ASP A 31 14.41 6.47 7.44
CA ASP A 31 13.61 5.51 6.71
C ASP A 31 14.31 5.15 5.40
N THR A 32 14.79 3.92 5.30
CA THR A 32 15.31 3.35 4.05
C THR A 32 14.18 2.65 3.32
N LEU A 33 13.64 3.31 2.31
CA LEU A 33 12.70 2.71 1.38
C LEU A 33 13.48 1.92 0.32
N GLN A 34 13.72 0.63 0.55
CA GLN A 34 14.09 -0.25 -0.56
C GLN A 34 12.82 -0.59 -1.36
N PRO A 35 12.89 -0.61 -2.70
CA PRO A 35 11.75 -0.98 -3.53
C PRO A 35 11.25 -2.41 -3.27
N GLU A 36 12.10 -3.25 -2.68
CA GLU A 36 11.80 -4.63 -2.25
C GLU A 36 11.11 -4.69 -0.87
N ASP A 37 11.32 -3.70 0.01
CA ASP A 37 10.59 -3.57 1.29
C ASP A 37 9.17 -3.01 1.08
N ALA A 38 8.94 -2.26 0.00
CA ALA A 38 7.60 -1.81 -0.39
C ALA A 38 6.64 -2.95 -0.76
N LEU A 39 7.17 -4.14 -1.10
CA LEU A 39 6.36 -5.35 -1.29
C LEU A 39 6.00 -6.03 0.04
N ALA A 40 6.79 -5.84 1.09
CA ALA A 40 6.50 -6.37 2.42
C ALA A 40 5.46 -5.51 3.16
N ASP A 41 5.53 -4.18 3.03
CA ASP A 41 4.49 -3.27 3.58
C ASP A 41 3.15 -3.39 2.84
N ALA A 42 3.17 -3.80 1.56
CA ALA A 42 1.94 -4.16 0.84
C ALA A 42 1.30 -5.43 1.41
N ALA A 43 2.09 -6.38 1.91
CA ALA A 43 1.59 -7.63 2.49
C ALA A 43 0.93 -7.44 3.88
N GLU A 44 1.28 -6.38 4.62
CA GLU A 44 0.61 -6.05 5.90
C GLU A 44 -0.67 -5.21 5.71
N LEU A 45 -0.81 -4.52 4.57
CA LEU A 45 -2.08 -3.90 4.15
C LEU A 45 -3.00 -4.89 3.40
N GLU A 46 -2.47 -6.05 2.98
CA GLU A 46 -3.24 -7.20 2.55
C GLU A 46 -3.79 -7.96 3.76
N GLY A 47 -4.73 -7.32 4.46
CA GLY A 47 -5.99 -8.00 4.79
C GLY A 47 -6.73 -8.34 3.50
N ALA A 48 -6.07 -9.06 2.58
CA ALA A 48 -6.64 -9.57 1.38
C ALA A 48 -7.56 -10.69 1.83
N ASP A 49 -8.84 -10.34 2.03
CA ASP A 49 -9.92 -11.31 2.00
C ASP A 49 -9.65 -12.20 0.79
N ASP A 50 -9.24 -13.44 1.06
CA ASP A 50 -8.83 -14.43 0.07
C ASP A 50 -9.87 -14.37 -1.05
N PHE A 51 -9.47 -14.12 -2.30
CA PHE A 51 -10.42 -13.89 -3.39
C PHE A 51 -11.46 -15.03 -3.49
N PHE A 52 -11.05 -16.23 -3.11
CA PHE A 52 -11.90 -17.42 -3.01
C PHE A 52 -12.74 -17.51 -1.72
N ALA A 53 -12.38 -16.82 -0.64
CA ALA A 53 -13.23 -16.65 0.55
C ALA A 53 -14.51 -15.85 0.25
N LEU A 54 -14.49 -15.01 -0.79
CA LEU A 54 -15.67 -14.29 -1.28
C LEU A 54 -16.50 -15.11 -2.28
N ALA A 55 -16.05 -16.31 -2.66
CA ALA A 55 -16.80 -17.18 -3.56
C ALA A 55 -18.08 -17.67 -2.87
N GLY A 56 -19.22 -17.51 -3.55
CA GLY A 56 -20.52 -17.88 -2.99
C GLY A 56 -21.22 -16.77 -2.20
N LEU A 57 -20.63 -15.57 -2.07
CA LEU A 57 -21.30 -14.39 -1.48
C LEU A 57 -22.67 -14.09 -2.12
N TRP A 58 -22.84 -14.46 -3.39
CA TRP A 58 -24.04 -14.25 -4.18
C TRP A 58 -24.86 -15.54 -4.42
N ALA A 59 -24.46 -16.67 -3.83
CA ALA A 59 -25.18 -17.93 -3.99
C ALA A 59 -26.59 -17.83 -3.40
N GLY A 60 -27.61 -18.21 -4.18
CA GLY A 60 -29.00 -18.18 -3.75
C GLY A 60 -29.66 -16.80 -3.75
N ARG A 61 -28.98 -15.75 -4.23
CA ARG A 61 -29.59 -14.44 -4.47
C ARG A 61 -30.05 -14.36 -5.93
N ASP A 62 -31.31 -13.96 -6.13
CA ASP A 62 -31.84 -13.62 -7.46
C ASP A 62 -31.43 -12.19 -7.79
N ILE A 63 -30.36 -12.05 -8.58
CA ILE A 63 -29.76 -10.75 -8.90
C ILE A 63 -29.83 -10.56 -10.39
N GLN A 64 -30.66 -9.62 -10.81
CA GLN A 64 -30.74 -9.17 -12.19
C GLN A 64 -29.90 -7.92 -12.38
N LEU A 65 -29.25 -7.82 -13.54
CA LEU A 65 -28.37 -6.71 -13.89
C LEU A 65 -29.09 -5.35 -13.82
N ASP A 66 -30.37 -5.33 -14.17
CA ASP A 66 -31.19 -4.12 -14.16
C ASP A 66 -31.54 -3.65 -12.75
N ASP A 67 -31.65 -4.56 -11.78
CA ASP A 67 -31.85 -4.21 -10.37
C ASP A 67 -30.62 -3.53 -9.79
N LEU A 68 -29.43 -4.07 -10.12
CA LEU A 68 -28.15 -3.48 -9.71
C LEU A 68 -27.97 -2.08 -10.29
N ARG A 69 -28.29 -1.88 -11.58
CA ARG A 69 -28.19 -0.56 -12.23
C ARG A 69 -29.14 0.45 -11.63
N ARG A 70 -30.39 0.07 -11.35
CA ARG A 70 -31.37 0.95 -10.71
C ARG A 70 -30.96 1.35 -9.29
N GLN A 71 -30.40 0.42 -8.51
CA GLN A 71 -29.90 0.73 -7.16
C GLN A 71 -28.66 1.61 -7.18
N ALA A 72 -27.70 1.33 -8.07
CA ALA A 72 -26.43 2.04 -8.14
C ALA A 72 -26.57 3.44 -8.80
N TRP A 73 -27.46 3.58 -9.77
CA TRP A 73 -27.72 4.86 -10.47
C TRP A 73 -29.23 5.17 -10.57
N PRO A 74 -29.88 5.59 -9.46
CA PRO A 74 -31.34 5.82 -9.40
C PRO A 74 -31.86 6.91 -10.35
N ARG A 75 -30.96 7.74 -10.90
CA ARG A 75 -31.30 8.91 -11.74
C ARG A 75 -30.88 8.76 -13.20
N ARG A 76 -30.38 7.58 -13.61
CA ARG A 76 -29.89 7.34 -15.00
C ARG A 76 -30.42 6.04 -15.62
N SER A 77 -31.45 5.43 -15.04
CA SER A 77 -32.09 4.23 -15.59
C SER A 77 -32.91 4.53 -16.84
#